data_AF-A0AAD3B0X3-F1
#
_entry.id   AF-A0AAD3B0X3-F1
#
_cell.length_a   1.000
_cell.length_b   1.000
_cell.length_c   1.000
_cell.angle_alpha   90.00
_cell.angle_beta   90.00
_cell.angle_gamma   90.00
#
_symmetry.space_group_name_H-M   'P 1'
#
loop_
_entity.id
_entity.type
_entity.pdbx_description
1 polymer ?
#
loop_
_entity_poly.entity_id
_entity_poly.type
_entity_poly.pdbx_seq_one_letter_code
_entity_poly.pdbx_strand_id
1 'polypeptide(L)'
;MTIFVLKLYNTNGILHAGYGPNTTSDPLVGESPAKPNPTDADIAASLGNLNLNSLLVTRENADTAIIEVSFARPVNTFFFWERGGTPGGTVAGDSDLLVEALAEDGTTVLASYKILRANYTKADYNISTIVPPVLNNGPFNIGSIGIRLDGIRARTLRLTSERNNDLQRLNGVGDNGPDFKVIAADVKVPEPSVVFATLLAASLGIFVKRGKDRSTRSRE
;
A
#
# COMPACT_ATOMS: atom_id res chain seq x y z
N MET A 1 -11.02 -2.03 10.61
CA MET A 1 -9.77 -2.40 9.91
C MET A 1 -9.68 -3.91 9.97
N THR A 2 -9.74 -4.64 8.85
CA THR A 2 -9.92 -6.10 8.86
C THR A 2 -8.65 -6.79 8.36
N ILE A 3 -8.19 -7.76 9.16
CA ILE A 3 -6.95 -8.54 9.05
C ILE A 3 -6.98 -9.52 7.86
N PHE A 4 -5.79 -9.91 7.41
CA PHE A 4 -5.37 -10.43 6.11
C PHE A 4 -5.57 -11.95 5.96
N VAL A 5 -5.77 -12.41 4.73
CA VAL A 5 -5.52 -13.81 4.34
C VAL A 5 -4.68 -13.73 3.08
N LEU A 6 -3.37 -13.92 3.19
CA LEU A 6 -2.52 -14.06 2.02
C LEU A 6 -2.59 -15.50 1.53
N LYS A 7 -2.81 -15.71 0.23
CA LYS A 7 -2.61 -17.02 -0.41
C LYS A 7 -1.58 -16.83 -1.50
N LEU A 8 -0.33 -17.19 -1.19
CA LEU A 8 0.75 -17.21 -2.18
C LEU A 8 0.54 -18.42 -3.09
N TYR A 9 0.24 -18.21 -4.36
CA TYR A 9 0.12 -19.31 -5.31
C TYR A 9 1.44 -19.71 -5.96
N ASN A 10 2.43 -18.82 -6.02
CA ASN A 10 3.77 -19.17 -6.48
C ASN A 10 4.73 -17.99 -6.24
N THR A 11 5.69 -18.11 -5.32
CA THR A 11 6.91 -17.28 -5.41
C THR A 11 7.90 -18.08 -6.25
N ASN A 12 7.93 -17.84 -7.56
CA ASN A 12 9.08 -18.24 -8.36
C ASN A 12 10.23 -17.28 -8.01
N GLY A 13 10.83 -17.45 -6.82
CA GLY A 13 11.85 -16.55 -6.31
C GLY A 13 12.04 -16.53 -4.80
N ILE A 14 13.21 -16.06 -4.36
CA ILE A 14 13.59 -15.87 -2.97
C ILE A 14 12.82 -14.67 -2.39
N LEU A 15 11.78 -14.91 -1.59
CA LEU A 15 11.05 -13.87 -0.87
C LEU A 15 11.69 -13.64 0.51
N HIS A 16 11.70 -12.39 0.96
CA HIS A 16 12.16 -12.01 2.29
C HIS A 16 11.12 -11.13 2.99
N ALA A 17 10.95 -11.31 4.29
CA ALA A 17 10.30 -10.31 5.14
C ALA A 17 11.39 -9.52 5.84
N GLY A 18 11.28 -8.20 5.84
CA GLY A 18 12.24 -7.32 6.51
C GLY A 18 11.57 -6.13 7.15
N TYR A 19 12.29 -5.48 8.06
CA TYR A 19 11.92 -4.18 8.60
C TYR A 19 12.95 -3.12 8.18
N GLY A 20 12.55 -1.86 8.26
CA GLY A 20 13.46 -0.72 8.09
C GLY A 20 13.81 -0.08 9.42
N PRO A 21 14.86 -0.55 10.11
CA PRO A 21 15.46 0.23 11.19
C PRO A 21 16.36 1.29 10.57
N ASN A 22 16.57 2.42 11.25
CA ASN A 22 17.44 3.53 10.84
C ASN A 22 16.78 4.52 9.86
N THR A 23 16.08 5.51 10.43
CA THR A 23 16.11 6.87 9.88
C THR A 23 17.06 7.70 10.75
N THR A 24 17.67 8.75 10.20
CA THR A 24 18.42 9.74 11.00
C THR A 24 17.55 10.53 11.98
N SER A 25 16.22 10.45 11.83
CA SER A 25 15.25 11.32 12.51
C SER A 25 14.41 10.61 13.56
N ASP A 26 14.35 9.27 13.54
CA ASP A 26 13.47 8.44 14.36
C ASP A 26 13.95 6.97 14.41
N PRO A 27 14.21 6.40 15.61
CA PRO A 27 14.42 4.97 15.78
C PRO A 27 13.09 4.21 15.60
N LEU A 28 12.79 3.86 14.35
CA LEU A 28 11.62 3.07 14.00
C LEU A 28 11.63 1.70 14.70
N VAL A 29 10.49 1.32 15.27
CA VAL A 29 10.30 0.02 15.93
C VAL A 29 10.41 -1.11 14.89
N GLY A 30 11.14 -2.19 15.21
CA GLY A 30 11.18 -3.41 14.39
C GLY A 30 9.95 -4.28 14.65
N GLU A 31 8.79 -3.93 14.10
CA GLU A 31 7.52 -4.64 14.38
C GLU A 31 7.23 -5.84 13.46
N SER A 32 8.15 -6.20 12.56
CA SER A 32 7.96 -7.27 11.59
C SER A 32 9.05 -8.33 11.67
N PRO A 33 8.72 -9.60 11.34
CA PRO A 33 9.75 -10.60 11.08
C PRO A 33 10.79 -10.06 10.10
N ALA A 34 12.06 -10.24 10.44
CA ALA A 34 13.17 -10.13 9.50
C ALA A 34 13.72 -11.52 9.25
N LYS A 35 13.26 -12.13 8.16
CA LYS A 35 13.48 -13.55 7.92
C LYS A 35 13.56 -13.84 6.42
N PRO A 36 14.61 -14.55 5.97
CA PRO A 36 14.63 -15.08 4.63
C PRO A 36 13.66 -16.24 4.49
N ASN A 37 13.00 -16.37 3.33
CA ASN A 37 11.97 -17.37 3.06
C ASN A 37 10.87 -17.35 4.15
N PRO A 38 10.14 -16.23 4.27
CA PRO A 38 9.12 -16.08 5.29
C PRO A 38 7.97 -17.08 5.06
N THR A 39 7.39 -17.58 6.14
CA THR A 39 6.15 -18.37 6.08
C THR A 39 4.96 -17.47 5.77
N ASP A 40 3.81 -18.05 5.38
CA ASP A 40 2.57 -17.29 5.20
C ASP A 40 2.20 -16.44 6.44
N ALA A 41 2.47 -16.96 7.65
CA ALA A 41 2.26 -16.24 8.90
C ALA A 41 3.23 -15.06 9.06
N ASP A 42 4.50 -15.24 8.70
CA ASP A 42 5.51 -14.17 8.75
C ASP A 42 5.13 -13.03 7.78
N ILE A 43 4.62 -13.39 6.60
CA ILE A 43 4.18 -12.41 5.61
C ILE A 43 2.91 -11.68 6.07
N ALA A 44 1.94 -12.43 6.60
CA ALA A 44 0.73 -11.84 7.16
C ALA A 44 1.07 -10.88 8.32
N ALA A 45 2.08 -11.19 9.13
CA ALA A 45 2.57 -10.30 10.18
C ALA A 45 3.24 -9.03 9.62
N SER A 46 4.08 -9.16 8.58
CA SER A 46 4.77 -8.03 7.93
C SER A 46 3.80 -7.07 7.22
N LEU A 47 2.94 -7.61 6.36
CA LEU A 47 1.94 -6.82 5.64
C LEU A 47 0.79 -6.35 6.55
N GLY A 48 0.51 -7.10 7.61
CA GLY A 48 -0.68 -6.91 8.42
C GLY A 48 -0.56 -5.96 9.61
N ASN A 49 0.64 -5.56 9.97
CA ASN A 49 0.85 -4.52 10.96
C ASN A 49 0.72 -3.10 10.37
N LEU A 50 0.62 -2.09 11.23
CA LEU A 50 0.54 -0.68 10.81
C LEU A 50 1.90 -0.01 10.58
N ASN A 51 2.99 -0.71 10.86
CA ASN A 51 4.33 -0.19 10.65
C ASN A 51 4.68 -0.23 9.17
N LEU A 52 4.72 0.93 8.53
CA LEU A 52 5.01 1.10 7.09
C LEU A 52 6.42 0.66 6.70
N ASN A 53 7.30 0.43 7.68
CA ASN A 53 8.66 -0.07 7.44
C ASN A 53 8.72 -1.60 7.39
N SER A 54 7.62 -2.27 7.70
CA SER A 54 7.46 -3.72 7.53
C SER A 54 7.09 -4.02 6.09
N LEU A 55 8.00 -4.65 5.35
CA LEU A 55 7.92 -4.75 3.90
C LEU A 55 8.26 -6.18 3.47
N LEU A 56 7.62 -6.59 2.38
CA LEU A 56 8.09 -7.74 1.61
C LEU A 56 9.20 -7.28 0.69
N VAL A 57 10.29 -8.02 0.69
CA VAL A 57 11.49 -7.74 -0.08
C VAL A 57 11.63 -8.83 -1.11
N THR A 58 11.65 -8.44 -2.37
CA THR A 58 11.85 -9.35 -3.50
C THR A 58 13.07 -9.00 -4.32
N ARG A 59 13.95 -8.16 -3.78
CA ARG A 59 15.18 -7.67 -4.41
C ARG A 59 16.04 -8.76 -5.08
N GLU A 60 16.10 -9.95 -4.49
CA GLU A 60 16.83 -11.11 -5.04
C GLU A 60 16.15 -11.74 -6.28
N ASN A 61 14.93 -11.30 -6.62
CA ASN A 61 14.15 -11.69 -7.80
C ASN A 61 13.89 -10.46 -8.68
N ALA A 62 14.99 -9.82 -9.10
CA ALA A 62 14.96 -8.75 -10.09
C ALA A 62 14.03 -9.09 -11.26
N ASP A 63 13.14 -8.16 -11.60
CA ASP A 63 12.20 -8.23 -12.73
C ASP A 63 11.28 -9.48 -12.83
N THR A 64 11.11 -10.29 -11.77
CA THR A 64 10.44 -11.61 -11.87
C THR A 64 9.45 -11.94 -10.74
N ALA A 65 9.28 -11.06 -9.76
CA ALA A 65 8.36 -11.27 -8.67
C ALA A 65 6.89 -11.17 -9.12
N ILE A 66 6.12 -12.24 -8.90
CA ILE A 66 4.66 -12.25 -9.02
C ILE A 66 4.10 -12.59 -7.63
N ILE A 67 3.30 -11.69 -7.06
CA ILE A 67 2.72 -11.84 -5.73
C ILE A 67 1.24 -11.55 -5.79
N GLU A 68 0.43 -12.47 -5.28
CA GLU A 68 -1.00 -12.25 -5.09
C GLU A 68 -1.29 -11.91 -3.64
N VAL A 69 -1.90 -10.74 -3.40
CA VAL A 69 -2.29 -10.26 -2.07
C VAL A 69 -3.81 -10.25 -1.97
N SER A 70 -4.36 -10.99 -1.00
CA SER A 70 -5.80 -11.04 -0.75
C SER A 70 -6.21 -10.37 0.56
N PHE A 71 -7.34 -9.69 0.53
CA PHE A 71 -7.92 -8.96 1.66
C PHE A 71 -9.16 -9.67 2.20
N ALA A 72 -9.50 -9.45 3.48
CA ALA A 72 -10.64 -10.12 4.10
C ALA A 72 -12.01 -9.72 3.53
N ARG A 73 -12.10 -8.55 2.89
CA ARG A 73 -13.31 -8.08 2.20
C ARG A 73 -12.92 -7.43 0.87
N PRO A 74 -13.76 -7.50 -0.17
CA PRO A 74 -13.53 -6.74 -1.39
C PRO A 74 -13.50 -5.24 -1.08
N VAL A 75 -12.49 -4.54 -1.60
CA VAL A 75 -12.30 -3.08 -1.46
C VAL A 75 -12.02 -2.46 -2.82
N ASN A 76 -12.07 -1.14 -2.93
CA ASN A 76 -11.80 -0.41 -4.16
C ASN A 76 -10.63 0.57 -4.05
N THR A 77 -10.01 0.72 -2.87
CA THR A 77 -8.93 1.67 -2.66
C THR A 77 -7.74 0.96 -2.05
N PHE A 78 -6.58 1.15 -2.64
CA PHE A 78 -5.33 0.51 -2.24
C PHE A 78 -4.22 1.54 -2.19
N PHE A 79 -3.38 1.44 -1.17
CA PHE A 79 -2.22 2.28 -0.98
C PHE A 79 -0.98 1.42 -0.98
N PHE A 80 0.01 1.82 -1.75
CA PHE A 80 1.28 1.15 -1.92
C PHE A 80 2.36 2.00 -1.30
N TRP A 81 3.21 1.36 -0.52
CA TRP A 81 4.50 1.89 -0.09
C TRP A 81 5.58 1.02 -0.68
N GLU A 82 6.61 1.67 -1.20
CA GLU A 82 7.79 0.97 -1.73
C GLU A 82 9.07 1.66 -1.24
N ARG A 83 10.07 0.86 -0.87
CA ARG A 83 11.45 1.30 -0.71
C ARG A 83 12.17 1.22 -2.05
N GLY A 84 12.97 2.23 -2.36
CA GLY A 84 13.95 2.13 -3.43
C GLY A 84 14.58 3.44 -3.81
N GLY A 85 15.52 3.40 -4.74
CA GLY A 85 16.31 4.55 -5.15
C GLY A 85 17.30 5.04 -4.09
N THR A 86 18.24 5.88 -4.53
CA THR A 86 19.33 6.40 -3.69
C THR A 86 18.86 7.62 -2.88
N PRO A 87 19.29 7.78 -1.61
CA PRO A 87 19.04 8.98 -0.82
C PRO A 87 19.45 10.25 -1.59
N GLY A 88 18.60 11.28 -1.52
CA GLY A 88 18.79 12.52 -2.28
C GLY A 88 18.39 12.45 -3.77
N GLY A 89 18.12 11.27 -4.32
CA GLY A 89 17.57 11.11 -5.68
C GLY A 89 16.11 11.54 -5.81
N THR A 90 15.63 11.71 -7.05
CA THR A 90 14.24 12.13 -7.33
C THR A 90 13.24 10.97 -7.39
N VAL A 91 13.73 9.74 -7.51
CA VAL A 91 12.91 8.52 -7.62
C VAL A 91 12.74 7.87 -6.26
N ALA A 92 11.52 7.43 -5.96
CA ALA A 92 11.16 6.74 -4.74
C ALA A 92 10.49 5.41 -5.10
N GLY A 93 11.21 4.30 -4.98
CA GLY A 93 10.79 2.99 -5.49
C GLY A 93 11.92 2.32 -6.27
N ASP A 94 11.92 1.00 -6.30
CA ASP A 94 12.98 0.18 -6.92
C ASP A 94 12.52 -0.41 -8.25
N SER A 95 11.20 -0.54 -8.45
CA SER A 95 10.60 -1.31 -9.53
C SER A 95 9.40 -0.60 -10.20
N ASP A 96 9.10 -1.02 -11.43
CA ASP A 96 7.78 -0.80 -12.01
C ASP A 96 6.89 -2.00 -11.67
N LEU A 97 5.64 -1.73 -11.30
CA LEU A 97 4.72 -2.75 -10.77
C LEU A 97 3.41 -2.76 -11.56
N LEU A 98 3.14 -3.87 -12.25
CA LEU A 98 1.82 -4.14 -12.80
C LEU A 98 0.90 -4.63 -11.68
N VAL A 99 -0.18 -3.91 -11.47
CA VAL A 99 -1.21 -4.22 -10.47
C VAL A 99 -2.47 -4.67 -11.20
N GLU A 100 -2.88 -5.92 -10.97
CA GLU A 100 -4.10 -6.49 -11.54
C GLU A 100 -5.09 -6.82 -10.42
N ALA A 101 -6.29 -6.26 -10.49
CA ALA A 101 -7.39 -6.62 -9.62
C ALA A 101 -8.05 -7.90 -10.15
N LEU A 102 -8.06 -8.95 -9.34
CA LEU A 102 -8.62 -10.25 -9.74
C LEU A 102 -10.06 -10.43 -9.24
N ALA A 103 -10.85 -11.15 -10.04
CA ALA A 103 -12.16 -11.65 -9.63
C ALA A 103 -12.03 -12.76 -8.56
N GLU A 104 -13.17 -13.20 -8.02
CA GLU A 104 -13.21 -14.27 -7.01
C GLU A 104 -12.70 -15.63 -7.53
N ASP A 105 -12.74 -15.85 -8.84
CA ASP A 105 -12.18 -17.04 -9.48
C ASP A 105 -10.63 -17.09 -9.46
N GLY A 106 -9.97 -16.00 -9.06
CA GLY A 106 -8.52 -15.88 -8.96
C GLY A 106 -7.79 -15.84 -10.31
N THR A 107 -8.50 -15.76 -11.43
CA THR A 107 -7.91 -15.84 -12.78
C THR A 107 -8.35 -14.69 -13.69
N THR A 108 -9.60 -14.24 -13.55
CA THR A 108 -10.16 -13.14 -14.34
C THR A 108 -9.62 -11.81 -13.83
N VAL A 109 -8.98 -11.03 -14.71
CA VAL A 109 -8.52 -9.66 -14.44
C VAL A 109 -9.69 -8.69 -14.64
N LEU A 110 -10.11 -8.04 -13.56
CA LEU A 110 -11.19 -7.05 -13.55
C LEU A 110 -10.71 -5.66 -13.97
N ALA A 111 -9.47 -5.32 -13.59
CA ALA A 111 -8.83 -4.05 -13.92
C ALA A 111 -7.31 -4.19 -13.77
N SER A 112 -6.55 -3.39 -14.50
CA SER A 112 -5.09 -3.35 -14.40
C SER A 112 -4.58 -1.92 -14.41
N TYR A 113 -3.54 -1.65 -13.62
CA TYR A 113 -2.83 -0.38 -13.63
C TYR A 113 -1.34 -0.63 -13.46
N LYS A 114 -0.50 0.07 -14.23
CA LYS A 114 0.96 0.00 -14.10
C LYS A 114 1.45 1.18 -13.29
N ILE A 115 2.02 0.90 -12.12
CA ILE A 115 2.76 1.88 -11.34
C ILE A 115 4.17 1.97 -11.93
N LEU A 116 4.58 3.17 -12.32
CA LEU A 116 5.97 3.45 -12.69
C LEU A 116 6.72 3.91 -11.44
N ARG A 117 8.00 3.53 -11.31
CA ARG A 117 8.84 4.00 -10.19
C ARG A 117 8.90 5.53 -10.06
N ALA A 118 8.72 6.25 -11.16
CA ALA A 118 8.68 7.71 -11.20
C ALA A 118 7.37 8.32 -10.68
N ASN A 119 6.30 7.52 -10.57
CA ASN A 119 4.97 8.00 -10.17
C ASN A 119 4.76 8.02 -8.66
N TYR A 120 5.65 7.38 -7.89
CA TYR A 120 5.57 7.41 -6.45
C TYR A 120 5.79 8.83 -5.91
N THR A 121 4.95 9.22 -4.96
CA THR A 121 5.19 10.41 -4.16
C THR A 121 6.27 10.07 -3.13
N LYS A 122 7.42 10.74 -3.25
CA LYS A 122 8.57 10.58 -2.37
C LYS A 122 8.27 11.16 -0.97
N ALA A 123 8.63 10.43 0.07
CA ALA A 123 8.67 10.93 1.43
C ALA A 123 10.03 11.59 1.75
N ASP A 124 10.04 12.52 2.70
CA ASP A 124 11.23 13.30 3.08
C ASP A 124 12.14 12.58 4.08
N TYR A 125 12.11 11.24 4.11
CA TYR A 125 12.96 10.42 4.96
C TYR A 125 13.43 9.16 4.22
N ASN A 126 14.47 8.55 4.77
CA ASN A 126 15.08 7.34 4.23
C ASN A 126 15.14 6.24 5.30
N ILE A 127 14.98 4.98 4.89
CA ILE A 127 15.13 3.81 5.77
C ILE A 127 16.08 2.78 5.18
N SER A 128 16.73 2.00 6.04
CA SER A 128 17.46 0.80 5.62
C SER A 128 16.52 -0.40 5.43
N THR A 129 17.07 -1.52 4.96
CA THR A 129 16.42 -2.83 4.95
C THR A 129 17.29 -3.81 5.72
N ILE A 130 16.70 -4.47 6.71
CA ILE A 130 17.38 -5.52 7.46
C ILE A 130 16.59 -6.84 7.34
N VAL A 131 17.28 -7.87 6.84
CA VAL A 131 16.85 -9.27 6.75
C VAL A 131 18.04 -10.15 7.17
N PRO A 132 18.30 -10.37 8.47
CA PRO A 132 19.47 -11.12 8.90
C PRO A 132 19.37 -12.61 8.51
N PRO A 133 20.49 -13.27 8.15
CA PRO A 133 21.83 -12.69 7.91
C PRO A 133 22.02 -12.21 6.45
N VAL A 134 20.98 -12.22 5.63
CA VAL A 134 21.04 -12.09 4.16
C VAL A 134 21.24 -10.65 3.69
N LEU A 135 20.56 -9.69 4.32
CA LEU A 135 20.50 -8.31 3.87
C LEU A 135 20.63 -7.32 5.02
N ASN A 136 21.51 -6.35 4.87
CA ASN A 136 21.58 -5.15 5.70
C ASN A 136 22.10 -3.99 4.83
N ASN A 137 21.19 -3.26 4.18
CA ASN A 137 21.54 -2.24 3.19
C ASN A 137 20.65 -1.00 3.27
N GLY A 138 21.03 0.06 2.56
CA GLY A 138 20.37 1.36 2.56
C GLY A 138 21.33 2.50 2.96
N PRO A 139 20.80 3.72 3.18
CA PRO A 139 19.38 4.08 3.21
C PRO A 139 18.74 4.07 1.82
N PHE A 140 17.41 3.91 1.73
CA PHE A 140 16.62 4.03 0.49
C PHE A 140 15.55 5.10 0.63
N ASN A 141 15.11 5.72 -0.48
CA ASN A 141 13.94 6.59 -0.45
C ASN A 141 12.67 5.76 -0.19
N ILE A 142 11.65 6.42 0.34
CA ILE A 142 10.31 5.87 0.48
C ILE A 142 9.37 6.53 -0.50
N GLY A 143 8.70 5.71 -1.30
CA GLY A 143 7.64 6.12 -2.19
C GLY A 143 6.29 5.68 -1.67
N SER A 144 5.26 6.48 -1.92
CA SER A 144 3.87 6.05 -1.74
C SER A 144 2.99 6.44 -2.91
N ILE A 145 2.00 5.61 -3.21
CA ILE A 145 0.99 5.88 -4.24
C ILE A 145 -0.34 5.23 -3.87
N GLY A 146 -1.44 5.93 -4.15
CA GLY A 146 -2.79 5.40 -3.98
C GLY A 146 -3.42 5.10 -5.33
N ILE A 147 -4.07 3.95 -5.45
CA ILE A 147 -4.91 3.60 -6.61
C ILE A 147 -6.34 3.34 -6.14
N ARG A 148 -7.30 3.70 -7.00
CA ARG A 148 -8.71 3.44 -6.79
C ARG A 148 -9.30 2.75 -8.01
N LEU A 149 -10.02 1.67 -7.78
CA LEU A 149 -10.83 1.00 -8.79
C LEU A 149 -12.13 1.79 -8.97
N ASP A 150 -12.42 2.20 -10.19
CA ASP A 150 -13.63 2.96 -10.51
C ASP A 150 -14.84 2.03 -10.56
N GLY A 151 -15.73 2.14 -9.57
CA GLY A 151 -16.95 1.33 -9.46
C GLY A 151 -16.76 -0.16 -9.12
N ILE A 152 -15.54 -0.71 -9.24
CA ILE A 152 -15.25 -2.14 -8.98
C ILE A 152 -14.67 -2.33 -7.58
N ARG A 153 -14.98 -3.48 -6.97
CA ARG A 153 -14.34 -3.93 -5.73
C ARG A 153 -13.66 -5.26 -5.98
N ALA A 154 -12.41 -5.37 -5.54
CA ALA A 154 -11.63 -6.59 -5.67
C ALA A 154 -11.14 -7.05 -4.29
N ARG A 155 -11.10 -8.38 -4.13
CA ARG A 155 -10.54 -9.02 -2.93
C ARG A 155 -9.05 -9.27 -3.07
N THR A 156 -8.60 -9.54 -4.30
CA THR A 156 -7.22 -9.97 -4.57
C THR A 156 -6.59 -9.04 -5.58
N LEU A 157 -5.33 -8.70 -5.34
CA LEU A 157 -4.46 -8.03 -6.28
C LEU A 157 -3.33 -8.99 -6.68
N ARG A 158 -3.06 -9.14 -7.97
CA ARG A 158 -1.79 -9.68 -8.46
C ARG A 158 -0.84 -8.53 -8.74
N LEU A 159 0.35 -8.64 -8.19
CA LEU A 159 1.43 -7.66 -8.25
C LEU A 159 2.58 -8.30 -8.99
N THR A 160 2.86 -7.82 -10.18
CA THR A 160 3.92 -8.35 -11.04
C THR A 160 4.99 -7.29 -11.20
N SER A 161 6.19 -7.54 -10.68
CA SER A 161 7.36 -6.72 -10.97
C SER A 161 7.72 -6.90 -12.42
N GLU A 162 7.89 -5.81 -13.14
CA GLU A 162 7.93 -5.88 -14.58
C GLU A 162 9.32 -6.13 -15.17
N ARG A 163 9.36 -7.06 -16.14
CA ARG A 163 10.14 -6.99 -17.39
C ARG A 163 9.18 -7.05 -18.59
N ASN A 164 8.54 -5.95 -19.00
CA ASN A 164 7.77 -5.97 -20.25
C ASN A 164 8.72 -5.52 -21.37
N ASN A 165 9.39 -6.51 -21.96
CA ASN A 165 9.82 -6.49 -23.36
C ASN A 165 10.76 -5.36 -23.83
N ASP A 166 11.55 -4.72 -22.97
CA ASP A 166 12.62 -3.84 -23.46
C ASP A 166 13.90 -4.65 -23.78
N LEU A 167 13.95 -5.15 -25.01
CA LEU A 167 15.14 -5.80 -25.59
C LEU A 167 16.34 -4.84 -25.71
N GLN A 168 16.21 -3.53 -25.43
CA GLN A 168 17.32 -2.57 -25.53
C GLN A 168 18.05 -2.33 -24.21
N ARG A 169 17.53 -2.80 -23.06
CA ARG A 169 18.25 -2.80 -21.77
C ARG A 169 19.22 -3.97 -21.60
N LEU A 170 19.80 -4.45 -22.71
CA LEU A 170 20.78 -5.55 -22.79
C LEU A 170 22.14 -5.29 -22.11
N ASN A 171 22.26 -4.25 -21.28
CA ASN A 171 23.43 -4.03 -20.42
C ASN A 171 23.28 -4.67 -19.02
N GLY A 172 22.51 -5.76 -18.93
CA GLY A 172 22.72 -6.83 -17.94
C GLY A 172 22.33 -6.56 -16.48
N VAL A 173 21.87 -5.37 -16.11
CA VAL A 173 21.39 -5.10 -14.74
C VAL A 173 19.86 -5.02 -14.79
N GLY A 174 19.20 -6.08 -14.34
CA GLY A 174 17.74 -6.06 -14.12
C GLY A 174 17.38 -5.02 -13.05
N ASP A 175 16.15 -4.54 -13.06
CA ASP A 175 15.67 -3.69 -11.97
C ASP A 175 15.48 -4.55 -10.71
N ASN A 176 15.78 -4.00 -9.54
CA ASN A 176 15.56 -4.70 -8.27
C ASN A 176 14.08 -5.09 -8.16
N GLY A 177 13.81 -6.29 -7.64
CA GLY A 177 12.43 -6.66 -7.30
C GLY A 177 11.83 -5.69 -6.27
N PRO A 178 10.50 -5.48 -6.28
CA PRO A 178 9.82 -4.52 -5.42
C PRO A 178 10.04 -4.83 -3.92
N ASP A 179 10.24 -3.77 -3.15
CA ASP A 179 10.27 -3.80 -1.69
C ASP A 179 9.04 -3.08 -1.12
N PHE A 180 7.90 -3.78 -0.99
CA PHE A 180 6.60 -3.11 -0.87
C PHE A 180 5.74 -3.54 0.33
N LYS A 181 4.77 -2.68 0.65
CA LYS A 181 3.62 -2.93 1.52
C LYS A 181 2.37 -2.40 0.84
N VAL A 182 1.30 -3.18 0.89
CA VAL A 182 -0.01 -2.78 0.36
C VAL A 182 -1.02 -2.71 1.49
N ILE A 183 -1.72 -1.58 1.58
CA ILE A 183 -2.82 -1.39 2.51
C ILE A 183 -4.10 -1.19 1.71
N ALA A 184 -5.08 -2.04 1.98
CA ALA A 184 -6.44 -1.88 1.48
C ALA A 184 -7.25 -0.98 2.41
N ALA A 185 -7.98 -0.04 1.83
CA ALA A 185 -8.90 0.81 2.58
C ALA A 185 -10.32 0.68 2.04
N ASP A 186 -11.26 0.48 2.96
CA ASP A 186 -12.70 0.57 2.70
C ASP A 186 -13.14 2.00 3.03
N VAL A 187 -12.67 2.97 2.23
CA VAL A 187 -12.96 4.38 2.48
C VAL A 187 -14.38 4.67 2.01
N LYS A 188 -15.32 4.71 2.96
CA LYS A 188 -16.63 5.32 2.72
C LYS A 188 -16.45 6.84 2.71
N VAL A 189 -16.16 7.41 1.53
CA VAL A 189 -16.27 8.85 1.34
C VAL A 189 -17.77 9.18 1.36
N PRO A 190 -18.29 9.96 2.33
CA PRO A 190 -19.70 10.36 2.32
C PRO A 190 -19.98 11.07 1.01
N GLU A 191 -21.04 10.69 0.32
CA GLU A 191 -21.42 11.39 -0.90
C GLU A 191 -21.65 12.88 -0.59
N PRO A 192 -21.34 13.80 -1.53
CA PRO A 192 -21.56 15.22 -1.31
C PRO A 192 -22.98 15.54 -0.83
N SER A 193 -23.98 14.79 -1.32
CA SER A 193 -25.39 14.86 -0.92
C SER A 193 -25.60 14.61 0.58
N VAL A 194 -24.89 13.65 1.17
CA VAL A 194 -24.96 13.32 2.60
C VAL A 194 -24.34 14.44 3.45
N VAL A 195 -23.24 15.02 3.00
CA VAL A 195 -22.62 16.19 3.67
C VAL A 195 -23.56 17.38 3.62
N PHE A 196 -24.14 17.68 2.45
CA PHE A 196 -25.11 18.76 2.26
C PHE A 196 -26.38 18.55 3.11
N ALA A 197 -26.95 17.35 3.12
CA ALA A 197 -28.14 17.03 3.91
C ALA A 197 -27.87 17.19 5.41
N THR A 198 -26.67 16.80 5.88
CA THR A 198 -26.28 16.94 7.28
C THR A 198 -26.13 18.41 7.68
N LEU A 199 -25.50 19.24 6.82
CA LEU A 199 -25.38 20.69 7.04
C LEU A 199 -26.75 21.40 7.02
N LEU A 200 -27.64 21.00 6.12
CA LEU A 200 -28.99 21.55 6.03
C LEU A 200 -29.85 21.17 7.26
N ALA A 201 -29.78 19.91 7.69
CA ALA A 201 -30.48 19.46 8.89
C ALA A 201 -29.96 20.16 10.16
N ALA A 202 -28.64 20.34 10.28
CA ALA A 202 -28.02 21.05 11.41
C ALA A 202 -28.43 22.53 11.45
N SER A 203 -28.45 23.21 10.30
CA SER A 203 -28.86 24.61 10.22
C SER A 203 -30.35 24.79 10.56
N LEU A 204 -31.23 23.93 10.03
CA LEU A 204 -32.66 23.95 10.36
C LEU A 204 -32.92 23.66 11.85
N GLY A 205 -32.19 22.72 12.46
CA GLY A 205 -32.29 22.42 13.89
C GLY A 205 -31.94 23.62 14.78
N ILE A 206 -30.96 24.43 14.39
CA ILE A 206 -30.58 25.67 15.10
C ILE A 206 -31.68 26.74 14.99
N PHE A 207 -32.29 26.89 13.81
CA PHE A 207 -33.38 27.86 13.61
C PHE A 207 -34.66 27.48 14.38
N VAL A 208 -35.03 26.19 14.37
CA VAL A 208 -36.20 25.70 15.11
C VAL A 208 -36.00 25.82 16.62
N LYS A 209 -34.79 25.51 17.14
CA LYS A 209 -34.46 25.68 18.55
C LYS A 209 -34.51 27.15 18.99
N ARG A 210 -33.96 28.06 18.18
CA ARG A 210 -34.01 29.52 18.45
C ARG A 210 -35.43 30.09 18.41
N GLY A 211 -36.31 29.57 17.55
CA GLY A 211 -37.72 29.97 17.52
C GLY A 211 -38.48 29.57 18.79
N LYS A 212 -38.19 28.38 19.33
CA LYS A 212 -38.82 27.86 20.54
C LYS A 212 -38.39 28.58 21.81
N ASP A 213 -37.12 29.00 21.90
CA ASP A 213 -36.59 29.77 23.04
C ASP A 213 -37.05 31.25 23.05
N ARG A 214 -37.36 31.83 21.88
CA ARG A 214 -37.93 33.19 21.80
C ARG A 214 -39.42 33.24 22.13
N SER A 215 -40.18 32.22 21.73
CA SER A 215 -41.61 32.11 22.01
C SER A 215 -41.93 31.94 23.51
N THR A 216 -40.99 31.44 24.31
CA THR A 216 -41.17 31.20 25.75
C THR A 216 -40.81 32.42 26.59
N ARG A 217 -39.95 33.32 26.12
CA ARG A 217 -39.60 34.58 26.83
C ARG A 217 -40.59 35.74 26.63
N SER A 218 -41.52 35.66 25.67
CA SER A 218 -42.50 36.74 25.41
C SER A 218 -43.84 36.53 26.14
N ARG A 219 -43.90 35.62 27.12
CA ARG A 219 -45.11 35.26 27.88
C ARG A 219 -44.95 35.49 29.40
N GLU A 220 -43.92 36.20 29.81
CA GLU A 220 -43.75 36.71 31.19
C GLU A 220 -44.01 38.23 31.23
#